data_AF-A0A1L1PV60-F1
#
_entry.id   AF-A0A1L1PV60-F1
#
_cell.length_a   1.000
_cell.length_b   1.000
_cell.length_c   1.000
_cell.angle_alpha   90.00
_cell.angle_beta   90.00
_cell.angle_gamma   90.00
#
_symmetry.space_group_name_H-M   'P 1'
#
loop_
_entity.id
_entity.type
_entity.pdbx_description
1 polymer ?
#
loop_
_entity_poly.entity_id
_entity_poly.type
_entity_poly.pdbx_seq_one_letter_code
_entity_poly.pdbx_strand_id
1 'polypeptide(L)'
;MRCSETLQPLVLYRALYGGFGLWVRPSAMFNETGVFEGREQKRFRRIRAADLMPADLASAQALVAHLRGRATRQGIDLDTALRAPPPEPTTCCGRGCNGCVWEGYYNAVRYWADDALEQLG
;
A
#
# COMPACT_ATOMS: atom_id res chain seq x y z
N MET A 1 10.63 16.44 -6.96
CA MET A 1 12.09 16.53 -6.71
C MET A 1 12.80 16.65 -8.05
N ARG A 2 14.01 17.21 -8.11
CA ARG A 2 14.84 17.25 -9.32
C ARG A 2 16.24 16.71 -9.01
N CYS A 3 16.91 16.10 -9.98
CA CYS A 3 18.33 15.78 -9.87
C CYS A 3 19.13 17.09 -9.80
N SER A 4 20.05 17.25 -8.86
CA SER A 4 20.89 18.45 -8.79
C SER A 4 21.81 18.59 -9.99
N GLU A 5 22.34 17.48 -10.52
CA GLU A 5 23.26 17.48 -11.65
C GLU A 5 22.56 17.74 -12.98
N THR A 6 21.38 17.16 -13.21
CA THR A 6 20.71 17.21 -14.52
C THR A 6 19.46 18.07 -14.55
N LEU A 7 18.99 18.57 -13.40
CA LEU A 7 17.71 19.26 -13.21
C LEU A 7 16.47 18.48 -13.69
N GLN A 8 16.64 17.20 -14.04
CA GLN A 8 15.58 16.33 -14.52
C GLN A 8 14.57 16.05 -13.40
N PRO A 9 13.25 16.06 -13.71
CA PRO A 9 12.23 15.76 -12.70
C PRO A 9 12.30 14.28 -12.29
N LEU A 10 12.35 14.05 -10.98
CA LEU A 10 12.43 12.73 -10.36
C LEU A 10 11.25 12.49 -9.42
N VAL A 11 10.85 11.22 -9.33
CA VAL A 11 9.87 10.70 -8.37
C VAL A 11 10.62 9.82 -7.36
N LEU A 12 10.47 10.16 -6.08
CA LEU A 12 10.94 9.36 -4.94
C LEU A 12 9.74 8.58 -4.39
N TYR A 13 9.89 7.27 -4.21
CA TYR A 13 8.86 6.43 -3.60
C TYR A 13 9.50 5.35 -2.72
N ARG A 14 8.71 4.80 -1.80
CA ARG A 14 9.13 3.72 -0.90
C ARG A 14 8.51 2.42 -1.35
N ALA A 15 9.29 1.35 -1.45
CA ALA A 15 8.74 0.02 -1.65
C ALA A 15 7.93 -0.40 -0.42
N LEU A 16 6.77 -1.03 -0.63
CA LEU A 16 5.93 -1.53 0.46
C LEU A 16 6.07 -3.05 0.64
N TYR A 17 7.12 -3.61 0.05
CA TYR A 17 7.52 -5.02 0.14
C TYR A 17 9.03 -5.10 0.38
N GLY A 18 9.50 -6.25 0.88
CA GLY A 18 10.90 -6.42 1.24
C GLY A 18 11.33 -5.47 2.37
N GLY A 19 12.55 -4.93 2.30
CA GLY A 19 13.12 -4.06 3.33
C GLY A 19 12.64 -2.60 3.34
N PHE A 20 11.51 -2.27 2.70
CA PHE A 20 10.96 -0.90 2.63
C PHE A 20 11.93 0.18 2.12
N GLY A 21 12.82 -0.19 1.18
CA GLY A 21 13.81 0.73 0.63
C GLY A 21 13.21 1.93 -0.12
N LEU A 22 13.96 3.02 -0.18
CA LEU A 22 13.63 4.20 -0.99
C LEU A 22 14.17 4.03 -2.41
N TRP A 23 13.35 4.37 -3.40
CA TRP A 23 13.63 4.26 -4.82
C TRP A 23 13.44 5.61 -5.51
N VAL A 24 14.30 5.88 -6.49
CA VAL A 24 14.26 7.09 -7.30
C VAL A 24 14.10 6.70 -8.76
N ARG A 25 13.18 7.38 -9.47
CA ARG A 25 12.96 7.15 -10.90
C ARG A 25 12.69 8.45 -11.65
N PRO A 26 13.13 8.59 -12.92
CA PRO A 26 12.72 9.71 -13.76
C PRO A 26 11.21 9.83 -13.86
N SER A 27 10.68 11.06 -13.77
CA SER A 27 9.24 11.31 -13.80
C SER A 27 8.60 10.84 -15.11
N ALA A 28 9.30 10.96 -16.24
CA ALA A 28 8.82 10.44 -17.53
C ALA A 28 8.59 8.93 -17.49
N MET A 29 9.55 8.16 -16.95
CA MET A 29 9.44 6.70 -16.81
C MET A 29 8.40 6.27 -15.76
N PHE A 30 8.17 7.10 -14.73
CA PHE A 30 7.13 6.85 -13.74
C PHE A 30 5.72 7.02 -14.34
N ASN A 31 5.55 8.02 -15.21
CA ASN A 31 4.28 8.31 -15.89
C ASN A 31 4.08 7.53 -17.20
N GLU A 32 5.01 6.65 -17.55
CA GLU A 32 4.99 5.86 -18.77
C GLU A 32 3.79 4.90 -18.81
N THR A 33 3.21 4.74 -20.00
CA THR A 33 2.28 3.67 -20.33
C THR A 33 3.05 2.61 -21.12
N GLY A 34 2.84 1.34 -20.80
CA GLY A 34 3.48 0.23 -21.48
C GLY A 34 2.60 -1.01 -21.45
N VAL A 35 3.05 -2.07 -22.14
CA VAL A 35 2.38 -3.36 -22.13
C VAL A 35 2.97 -4.21 -21.01
N PHE A 36 2.15 -4.54 -20.02
CA PHE A 36 2.51 -5.40 -18.88
C PHE A 36 1.51 -6.55 -18.83
N GLU A 37 2.00 -7.79 -18.77
CA GLU A 37 1.16 -9.00 -18.78
C GLU A 37 0.13 -9.02 -19.94
N GLY A 38 0.54 -8.51 -21.11
CA GLY A 38 -0.30 -8.44 -22.31
C GLY A 38 -1.37 -7.34 -22.32
N ARG A 39 -1.39 -6.45 -21.31
CA ARG A 39 -2.32 -5.31 -21.24
C ARG A 39 -1.59 -3.98 -21.32
N GLU A 40 -2.11 -3.04 -22.11
CA GLU A 40 -1.64 -1.67 -22.11
C GLU A 40 -2.13 -0.95 -20.84
N GLN A 41 -1.18 -0.51 -20.00
CA GLN A 41 -1.49 0.18 -18.75
C GLN A 41 -0.38 1.12 -18.33
N LYS A 42 -0.73 2.11 -17.50
CA LYS A 42 0.26 2.96 -16.84
C LYS A 42 1.15 2.11 -15.94
N ARG A 43 2.45 2.38 -15.96
CA ARG A 43 3.42 1.69 -15.11
C ARG A 43 3.11 1.88 -13.62
N PHE A 44 2.67 3.08 -13.24
CA PHE A 44 2.18 3.36 -11.90
C PHE A 44 0.79 3.99 -11.96
N ARG A 45 -0.13 3.46 -11.15
CA ARG A 45 -1.47 4.02 -10.97
C ARG A 45 -1.63 4.43 -9.51
N ARG A 46 -2.10 5.65 -9.28
CA ARG A 46 -2.48 6.10 -7.94
C ARG A 46 -3.75 5.36 -7.52
N ILE A 47 -3.70 4.71 -6.37
CA ILE A 47 -4.84 4.10 -5.69
C ILE A 47 -5.10 4.91 -4.42
N ARG A 48 -6.37 5.30 -4.16
CA ARG A 48 -6.72 5.88 -2.85
C ARG A 48 -6.91 4.74 -1.87
N ALA A 49 -6.55 4.96 -0.61
CA ALA A 49 -6.75 3.96 0.44
C ALA A 49 -8.22 3.49 0.54
N ALA A 50 -9.18 4.37 0.26
CA ALA A 50 -10.61 4.03 0.22
C ALA A 50 -10.98 3.05 -0.91
N ASP A 51 -10.26 3.06 -2.04
CA ASP A 51 -10.56 2.21 -3.20
C ASP A 51 -9.79 0.87 -3.18
N LEU A 52 -8.85 0.70 -2.24
CA LEU A 52 -8.01 -0.50 -2.18
C LEU A 52 -8.70 -1.61 -1.39
N MET A 53 -9.05 -2.69 -2.09
CA MET A 53 -9.31 -3.99 -1.48
C MET A 53 -7.99 -4.79 -1.49
N PRO A 54 -7.43 -5.16 -0.32
CA PRO A 54 -6.23 -5.99 -0.31
C PRO A 54 -6.55 -7.39 -0.87
N ALA A 55 -5.76 -7.84 -1.82
CA ALA A 55 -5.87 -9.16 -2.44
C ALA A 55 -4.65 -10.06 -2.17
N ASP A 56 -3.60 -9.47 -1.59
CA ASP A 56 -2.32 -10.10 -1.29
C ASP A 56 -1.67 -9.41 -0.08
N LEU A 57 -0.65 -10.06 0.50
CA LEU A 57 0.03 -9.55 1.70
C LEU A 57 0.66 -8.17 1.48
N ALA A 58 1.25 -7.91 0.31
CA ALA A 58 1.90 -6.64 0.04
C ALA A 58 0.89 -5.49 -0.02
N SER A 59 -0.28 -5.71 -0.64
CA SER A 59 -1.37 -4.73 -0.66
C SER A 59 -1.97 -4.46 0.73
N ALA A 60 -2.07 -5.48 1.59
CA ALA A 60 -2.52 -5.34 2.97
C ALA A 60 -1.52 -4.54 3.83
N GLN A 61 -0.23 -4.90 3.79
CA GLN A 61 0.85 -4.19 4.49
C GLN A 61 0.97 -2.74 4.00
N ALA A 62 0.83 -2.52 2.70
CA ALA A 62 0.83 -1.19 2.09
C ALA A 62 -0.29 -0.30 2.64
N LEU A 63 -1.50 -0.84 2.78
CA LEU A 63 -2.66 -0.10 3.30
C LEU A 63 -2.44 0.30 4.76
N VAL A 64 -2.01 -0.65 5.61
CA VAL A 64 -1.72 -0.40 7.03
C VAL A 64 -0.61 0.64 7.18
N ALA A 65 0.50 0.48 6.47
CA ALA A 65 1.64 1.41 6.52
C ALA A 65 1.26 2.81 6.03
N HIS A 66 0.40 2.91 5.00
CA HIS A 66 -0.09 4.19 4.48
C HIS A 66 -0.94 4.93 5.52
N LEU A 67 -1.89 4.25 6.16
CA LEU A 67 -2.80 4.86 7.14
C LEU A 67 -2.08 5.24 8.42
N ARG A 68 -1.21 4.38 8.96
CA ARG A 68 -0.32 4.74 10.08
C ARG A 68 0.53 5.96 9.74
N GLY A 69 1.18 5.98 8.57
CA GLY A 69 1.99 7.12 8.14
C GLY A 69 1.19 8.41 7.89
N ARG A 70 -0.11 8.32 7.57
CA ARG A 70 -1.01 9.48 7.53
C ARG A 70 -1.33 9.97 8.95
N ALA A 71 -1.70 9.06 9.85
CA ALA A 71 -2.01 9.36 11.24
C ALA A 71 -0.84 10.04 11.98
N THR A 72 0.38 9.50 11.85
CA THR A 72 1.57 10.08 12.46
C THR A 72 1.81 11.52 12.01
N ARG A 73 1.54 11.85 10.73
CA ARG A 73 1.67 13.23 10.21
C ARG A 73 0.62 14.19 10.78
N GLN A 74 -0.51 13.68 11.26
CA GLN A 74 -1.53 14.42 11.98
C GLN A 74 -1.31 14.39 13.51
N GLY A 75 -0.26 13.74 13.99
CA GLY A 75 0.03 13.59 15.42
C GLY A 75 -0.84 12.55 16.13
N ILE A 76 -1.53 11.69 15.38
CA ILE A 76 -2.40 10.64 15.91
C ILE A 76 -1.63 9.32 15.93
N ASP A 77 -1.59 8.67 17.09
CA ASP A 77 -1.18 7.27 17.18
C ASP A 77 -2.37 6.37 16.89
N LEU A 78 -2.43 5.84 15.67
CA LEU A 78 -3.59 5.12 15.16
C LEU A 78 -3.84 3.81 15.95
N ASP A 79 -2.78 3.16 16.43
CA ASP A 79 -2.87 1.93 17.20
C ASP A 79 -3.41 2.11 18.62
N THR A 80 -3.33 3.32 19.17
CA THR A 80 -3.96 3.69 20.43
C THR A 80 -5.37 4.26 20.21
N ALA A 81 -5.57 5.04 19.14
CA ALA A 81 -6.87 5.64 18.81
C ALA A 81 -7.90 4.60 18.30
N LEU A 82 -7.42 3.54 17.66
CA LEU A 82 -8.20 2.39 17.19
C LEU A 82 -7.66 1.09 17.77
N ARG A 83 -8.35 -0.02 17.52
CA ARG A 83 -7.74 -1.34 17.73
C ARG A 83 -6.54 -1.48 16.78
N ALA A 84 -5.46 -2.09 17.27
CA ALA A 84 -4.33 -2.50 16.43
C ALA A 84 -4.80 -3.28 15.19
N PRO A 85 -4.15 -3.13 14.02
CA PRO A 85 -4.53 -3.85 12.82
C PRO A 85 -4.43 -5.36 13.09
N PRO A 86 -5.26 -6.17 12.39
CA PRO A 86 -5.24 -7.61 12.58
C PRO A 86 -3.83 -8.18 12.37
N PRO A 87 -3.37 -9.13 13.20
CA PRO A 87 -2.07 -9.75 13.02
C PRO A 87 -2.05 -10.61 11.77
N GLU A 88 -0.90 -10.67 11.11
CA GLU A 88 -0.70 -11.52 9.94
C GLU A 88 -0.83 -13.00 10.34
N PRO A 89 -1.63 -13.80 9.59
CA PRO A 89 -1.76 -15.21 9.88
C PRO A 89 -0.45 -15.94 9.59
N THR A 90 -0.07 -16.85 10.47
CA THR A 90 1.17 -17.64 10.37
C THR A 90 0.98 -18.95 9.62
N THR A 91 -0.25 -19.29 9.25
CA THR A 91 -0.59 -20.56 8.57
C THR A 91 -1.26 -20.30 7.22
N CYS A 92 -0.79 -20.99 6.18
CA CYS A 92 -1.43 -21.02 4.87
C CYS A 92 -2.26 -22.30 4.76
N CYS A 93 -3.51 -22.19 4.33
CA CYS A 93 -4.44 -23.31 4.23
C CYS A 93 -4.12 -24.30 3.08
N GLY A 94 -3.19 -23.96 2.17
CA GLY A 94 -2.69 -24.83 1.09
C GLY A 94 -3.72 -25.23 0.01
N ARG A 95 -4.98 -24.77 0.11
CA ARG A 95 -6.11 -25.17 -0.76
C ARG A 95 -6.64 -24.02 -1.63
N GLY A 96 -5.75 -23.10 -2.03
CA GLY A 96 -6.13 -21.91 -2.79
C GLY A 96 -6.74 -20.80 -1.92
N CYS A 97 -7.04 -19.66 -2.54
CA CYS A 97 -7.46 -18.46 -1.82
C CYS A 97 -8.88 -18.54 -1.27
N ASN A 98 -9.84 -19.16 -1.97
CA ASN A 98 -11.25 -19.23 -1.55
C ASN A 98 -11.42 -20.04 -0.24
N GLY A 99 -11.85 -19.37 0.84
CA GLY A 99 -11.98 -19.91 2.19
C GLY A 99 -10.70 -19.92 3.02
N CYS A 100 -9.63 -19.22 2.61
CA CYS A 100 -8.36 -19.25 3.35
C CYS A 100 -8.33 -18.25 4.51
N VAL A 101 -7.53 -18.54 5.55
CA VAL A 101 -7.26 -17.61 6.67
C VAL A 101 -6.82 -16.23 6.17
N TRP A 102 -6.11 -16.21 5.04
CA TRP A 102 -5.68 -15.00 4.35
C TRP A 102 -6.83 -14.13 3.82
N GLU A 103 -7.93 -14.70 3.31
CA GLU A 103 -9.08 -13.90 2.89
C GLU A 103 -9.78 -13.24 4.08
N GLY A 104 -9.93 -13.96 5.19
CA GLY A 104 -10.44 -13.39 6.43
C GLY A 104 -9.56 -12.26 6.94
N TYR A 105 -8.24 -12.44 6.87
CA TYR A 105 -7.26 -11.40 7.19
C TYR A 105 -7.39 -10.18 6.28
N TYR A 106 -7.47 -10.35 4.95
CA TYR A 106 -7.62 -9.23 4.02
C TYR A 106 -8.91 -8.45 4.23
N ASN A 107 -10.03 -9.14 4.49
CA ASN A 107 -11.28 -8.49 4.88
C ASN A 107 -11.12 -7.73 6.21
N ALA A 108 -10.51 -8.34 7.22
CA ALA A 108 -10.28 -7.68 8.51
C ALA A 108 -9.39 -6.43 8.37
N VAL A 109 -8.35 -6.47 7.52
CA VAL A 109 -7.52 -5.30 7.20
C VAL A 109 -8.35 -4.23 6.50
N ARG A 110 -9.24 -4.61 5.58
CA ARG A 110 -10.13 -3.66 4.90
C ARG A 110 -11.09 -2.98 5.89
N TYR A 111 -11.72 -3.75 6.78
CA TYR A 111 -12.60 -3.20 7.80
C TYR A 111 -11.86 -2.22 8.72
N TRP A 112 -10.72 -2.63 9.25
CA TRP A 112 -9.86 -1.75 10.06
C TRP A 112 -9.43 -0.48 9.29
N ALA A 113 -9.16 -0.60 7.99
CA ALA A 113 -8.80 0.54 7.16
C ALA A 113 -9.96 1.52 6.95
N ASP A 114 -11.20 1.04 6.96
CA ASP A 114 -12.41 1.86 6.90
C ASP A 114 -12.53 2.70 8.18
N ASP A 115 -12.47 2.06 9.36
CA ASP A 115 -12.48 2.74 10.66
C ASP A 115 -11.34 3.78 10.75
N ALA A 116 -10.14 3.42 10.27
CA ALA A 116 -9.00 4.33 10.23
C ALA A 116 -9.20 5.52 9.28
N LEU A 117 -9.88 5.35 8.16
CA LEU A 117 -10.19 6.45 7.25
C LEU A 117 -11.21 7.40 7.90
N GLU A 118 -12.21 6.88 8.60
CA GLU A 118 -13.19 7.68 9.33
C GLU A 118 -12.52 8.55 10.42
N GLN A 119 -11.57 7.99 11.17
CA GLN A 119 -10.82 8.74 12.19
C GLN A 119 -9.90 9.81 11.62
N LEU A 120 -9.42 9.64 10.39
CA LEU A 120 -8.43 10.54 9.78
C LEU A 120 -9.03 11.68 8.92
N GLY A 121 -10.36 11.66 8.72
CA GLY A 121 -11.12 12.64 7.92
C GLY A 121 -10.48 12.92 6.55
#